data_AF-A0A354X3E3-F1
#
_entry.id   AF-A0A354X3E3-F1
#
_cell.length_a   1.000
_cell.length_b   1.000
_cell.length_c   1.000
_cell.angle_alpha   90.00
_cell.angle_beta   90.00
_cell.angle_gamma   90.00
#
_symmetry.space_group_name_H-M   'P 1'
#
loop_
_entity.id
_entity.type
_entity.pdbx_description
1 polymer ?
#
loop_
_entity_poly.entity_id
_entity_poly.type
_entity_poly.pdbx_seq_one_letter_code
_entity_poly.pdbx_strand_id
1 'polypeptide(L)'
;MEKIDSFNITHLNNSEHTGFHTSVHGFMTQAGLENIGAVELDPPYKSAIDIMQDLVHRSTRSPYTPEKDVLDSDRDDGTEYVIDRIYAALKSPIAAEREAATALVPIVSPYKGIASRPKGQESVDIKGMILDLRAPGVAAHVTTLTLDAAIDALEVLNNRYVEIDKLVVVEKPAYAETQEKRKAIDDLYRQIADRAYATALLTPNDKVAEFIRNVNNLIRQTSAAYNQRVAQLKVDRKKKETDGK
;
A
#
# COMPACT_ATOMS: atom_id res chain seq x y z
N MET A 1 -32.05 28.38 4.44
CA MET A 1 -32.31 26.93 4.36
C MET A 1 -30.97 26.23 4.45
N GLU A 2 -30.84 25.24 5.33
CA GLU A 2 -29.56 24.56 5.57
C GLU A 2 -29.22 23.64 4.39
N LYS A 3 -27.97 23.65 3.93
CA LYS A 3 -27.45 22.70 2.95
C LYS A 3 -26.65 21.63 3.70
N ILE A 4 -26.49 20.46 3.10
CA ILE A 4 -25.54 19.48 3.59
C ILE A 4 -24.11 20.07 3.48
N ASP A 5 -23.37 20.00 4.58
CA ASP A 5 -22.01 20.52 4.69
C ASP A 5 -21.06 19.82 3.72
N SER A 6 -20.04 20.55 3.24
CA SER A 6 -18.98 19.93 2.45
C SER A 6 -18.14 19.01 3.34
N PHE A 7 -17.93 17.78 2.88
CA PHE A 7 -17.18 16.78 3.61
C PHE A 7 -16.25 16.03 2.66
N ASN A 8 -14.97 15.98 2.99
CA ASN A 8 -14.02 15.20 2.22
C ASN A 8 -14.06 13.73 2.67
N ILE A 9 -15.05 13.00 2.15
CA ILE A 9 -15.27 11.58 2.44
C ILE A 9 -14.13 10.67 1.93
N THR A 10 -13.29 11.15 1.01
CA THR A 10 -12.20 10.36 0.40
C THR A 10 -11.09 10.01 1.39
N HIS A 11 -10.93 10.77 2.48
CA HIS A 11 -9.91 10.52 3.50
C HIS A 11 -10.26 9.37 4.47
N LEU A 12 -11.50 8.89 4.43
CA LEU A 12 -11.96 7.79 5.26
C LEU A 12 -11.36 6.46 4.80
N ASN A 13 -10.98 5.59 5.73
CA ASN A 13 -10.67 4.20 5.37
C ASN A 13 -11.94 3.47 4.88
N ASN A 14 -11.82 2.25 4.33
CA ASN A 14 -12.99 1.55 3.75
C ASN A 14 -14.11 1.32 4.77
N SER A 15 -13.79 0.96 6.01
CA SER A 15 -14.80 0.76 7.06
C SER A 15 -15.54 2.06 7.43
N GLU A 16 -14.79 3.15 7.63
CA GLU A 16 -15.35 4.48 7.93
C GLU A 16 -16.22 4.98 6.76
N HIS A 17 -15.76 4.79 5.53
CA HIS A 17 -16.45 5.17 4.30
C HIS A 17 -17.77 4.42 4.12
N THR A 18 -17.74 3.08 4.18
CA THR A 18 -18.94 2.25 4.08
C THR A 18 -19.92 2.53 5.23
N GLY A 19 -19.41 2.73 6.46
CA GLY A 19 -20.23 3.07 7.63
C GLY A 19 -20.94 4.42 7.48
N PHE A 20 -20.26 5.43 6.91
CA PHE A 20 -20.86 6.72 6.59
C PHE A 20 -22.03 6.55 5.61
N HIS A 21 -21.80 5.86 4.48
CA HIS A 21 -22.86 5.67 3.48
C HIS A 21 -24.04 4.84 4.00
N THR A 22 -23.77 3.81 4.80
CA THR A 22 -24.79 3.01 5.49
C THR A 22 -25.65 3.87 6.41
N SER A 23 -25.05 4.79 7.15
CA SER A 23 -25.77 5.71 8.04
C SER A 23 -26.63 6.70 7.25
N VAL A 24 -26.09 7.25 6.15
CA VAL A 24 -26.87 8.12 5.23
C VAL A 24 -28.07 7.38 4.66
N HIS A 25 -27.90 6.13 4.20
CA HIS A 25 -29.01 5.31 3.71
C HIS A 25 -30.06 5.08 4.81
N GLY A 26 -29.65 4.83 6.05
CA GLY A 26 -30.56 4.76 7.19
C GLY A 26 -31.40 6.04 7.37
N PHE A 27 -30.76 7.22 7.23
CA PHE A 27 -31.48 8.50 7.26
C PHE A 27 -32.42 8.70 6.07
N MET A 28 -32.06 8.21 4.88
CA MET A 28 -32.95 8.23 3.71
C MET A 28 -34.23 7.43 3.98
N THR A 29 -34.09 6.21 4.51
CA THR A 29 -35.23 5.36 4.86
C THR A 29 -36.09 6.02 5.94
N GLN A 30 -35.50 6.61 6.97
CA GLN A 30 -36.23 7.30 8.05
C GLN A 30 -37.00 8.54 7.55
N ALA A 31 -36.41 9.31 6.64
CA ALA A 31 -37.06 10.49 6.07
C ALA A 31 -38.22 10.13 5.14
N GLY A 32 -38.20 8.93 4.55
CA GLY A 32 -39.07 8.51 3.46
C GLY A 32 -38.53 9.05 2.14
N LEU A 33 -38.24 8.16 1.19
CA LEU A 33 -37.49 8.46 -0.03
C LEU A 33 -38.12 9.55 -0.89
N GLU A 34 -39.45 9.61 -0.94
CA GLU A 34 -40.20 10.65 -1.67
C GLU A 34 -39.96 12.05 -1.08
N ASN A 35 -39.90 12.15 0.25
CA ASN A 35 -39.74 13.43 0.95
C ASN A 35 -38.39 14.10 0.70
N ILE A 36 -37.42 13.35 0.18
CA ILE A 36 -36.06 13.83 -0.15
C ILE A 36 -35.72 13.68 -1.64
N GLY A 37 -36.68 13.30 -2.48
CA GLY A 37 -36.49 13.12 -3.93
C GLY A 37 -35.57 11.96 -4.33
N ALA A 38 -35.36 10.98 -3.46
CA ALA A 38 -34.31 9.95 -3.62
C ALA A 38 -34.83 8.56 -4.03
N VAL A 39 -36.10 8.41 -4.38
CA VAL A 39 -36.72 7.10 -4.74
C VAL A 39 -35.88 6.33 -5.76
N GLU A 40 -35.47 6.96 -6.86
CA GLU A 40 -34.69 6.29 -7.90
C GLU A 40 -33.21 6.09 -7.55
N LEU A 41 -32.71 6.82 -6.56
CA LEU A 41 -31.32 6.71 -6.11
C LEU A 41 -31.13 5.63 -5.04
N ASP A 42 -32.21 5.20 -4.39
CA ASP A 42 -32.16 4.21 -3.31
C ASP A 42 -31.65 2.84 -3.77
N PRO A 43 -32.19 2.18 -4.82
CA PRO A 43 -31.68 0.90 -5.28
C PRO A 43 -30.19 0.90 -5.68
N PRO A 44 -29.70 1.83 -6.53
CA PRO A 44 -28.29 1.85 -6.89
C PRO A 44 -27.38 2.22 -5.71
N TYR A 45 -27.83 3.09 -4.80
CA TYR A 45 -27.05 3.47 -3.61
C TYR A 45 -26.93 2.31 -2.63
N LYS A 46 -28.03 1.60 -2.36
CA LYS A 46 -28.00 0.39 -1.55
C LYS A 46 -27.09 -0.69 -2.15
N SER A 47 -27.21 -0.95 -3.45
CA SER A 47 -26.35 -1.93 -4.12
C SER A 47 -24.87 -1.55 -4.01
N ALA A 48 -24.54 -0.27 -4.13
CA ALA A 48 -23.16 0.19 -3.97
C ALA A 48 -22.65 0.04 -2.52
N ILE A 49 -23.51 0.25 -1.51
CA ILE A 49 -23.17 -0.01 -0.09
C ILE A 49 -22.88 -1.49 0.12
N ASP A 50 -23.73 -2.39 -0.38
CA ASP A 50 -23.57 -3.83 -0.22
C ASP A 50 -22.24 -4.31 -0.87
N ILE A 51 -21.91 -3.81 -2.07
CA ILE A 51 -20.60 -4.07 -2.71
C ILE A 51 -19.45 -3.54 -1.85
N MET A 52 -19.58 -2.32 -1.32
CA MET A 52 -18.55 -1.74 -0.47
C MET A 52 -18.37 -2.52 0.84
N GLN A 53 -19.45 -3.08 1.39
CA GLN A 53 -19.44 -3.92 2.59
C GLN A 53 -18.56 -5.17 2.39
N ASP A 54 -18.66 -5.82 1.23
CA ASP A 54 -17.80 -6.96 0.86
C ASP A 54 -16.33 -6.54 0.71
N LEU A 55 -16.07 -5.29 0.34
CA LEU A 55 -14.73 -4.74 0.17
C LEU A 55 -14.13 -4.15 1.46
N VAL A 56 -14.90 -4.00 2.55
CA VAL A 56 -14.44 -3.39 3.82
C VAL A 56 -13.22 -4.11 4.38
N HIS A 57 -13.16 -5.44 4.25
CA HIS A 57 -12.05 -6.25 4.76
C HIS A 57 -10.86 -6.37 3.81
N ARG A 58 -10.95 -5.82 2.58
CA ARG A 58 -9.77 -5.70 1.72
C ARG A 58 -8.91 -4.55 2.25
N SER A 59 -7.70 -4.87 2.69
CA SER A 59 -6.74 -3.90 3.23
C SER A 59 -6.50 -2.76 2.23
N THR A 60 -6.63 -1.51 2.69
CA THR A 60 -6.37 -0.30 1.87
C THR A 60 -4.89 0.00 1.70
N ARG A 61 -4.02 -0.71 2.43
CA ARG A 61 -2.57 -0.59 2.35
C ARG A 61 -2.00 -1.96 2.03
N SER A 62 -1.17 -2.04 1.00
CA SER A 62 -0.40 -3.25 0.73
C SER A 62 0.38 -3.59 2.00
N PRO A 63 0.16 -4.75 2.64
CA PRO A 63 0.92 -5.14 3.83
C PRO A 63 2.41 -5.32 3.49
N TYR A 64 2.73 -5.44 2.21
CA TYR A 64 4.05 -5.77 1.73
C TYR A 64 4.96 -4.55 1.50
N THR A 65 4.46 -3.31 1.46
CA THR A 65 5.31 -2.14 1.18
C THR A 65 6.45 -1.96 2.19
N PRO A 66 6.22 -2.02 3.53
CA PRO A 66 7.32 -1.88 4.49
C PRO A 66 8.34 -3.03 4.40
N GLU A 67 7.88 -4.26 4.17
CA GLU A 67 8.75 -5.43 4.00
C GLU A 67 9.58 -5.30 2.72
N LYS A 68 8.96 -4.84 1.63
CA LYS A 68 9.62 -4.64 0.33
C LYS A 68 10.72 -3.60 0.40
N ASP A 69 10.52 -2.48 1.10
CA ASP A 69 11.53 -1.43 1.26
C ASP A 69 12.75 -1.93 2.06
N VAL A 70 12.52 -2.73 3.11
CA VAL A 70 13.62 -3.36 3.87
C VAL A 70 14.37 -4.37 3.01
N LEU A 71 13.65 -5.25 2.32
CA LEU A 71 14.28 -6.23 1.43
C LEU A 71 15.09 -5.57 0.32
N ASP A 72 14.62 -4.44 -0.21
CA ASP A 72 15.35 -3.66 -1.21
C ASP A 72 16.72 -3.21 -0.68
N SER A 73 16.73 -2.58 0.49
CA SER A 73 17.95 -2.12 1.17
C SER A 73 18.89 -3.29 1.49
N ASP A 74 18.36 -4.37 2.06
CA ASP A 74 19.15 -5.53 2.45
C ASP A 74 19.79 -6.22 1.23
N ARG A 75 19.11 -6.17 0.07
CA ARG A 75 19.63 -6.74 -1.19
C ARG A 75 20.72 -5.88 -1.81
N ASP A 76 20.56 -4.56 -1.75
CA ASP A 76 21.57 -3.60 -2.18
C ASP A 76 22.85 -3.78 -1.34
N ASP A 77 22.71 -3.79 0.00
CA ASP A 77 23.82 -3.98 0.95
C ASP A 77 24.49 -5.36 0.77
N GLY A 78 23.71 -6.43 0.64
CA GLY A 78 24.24 -7.78 0.45
C GLY A 78 25.00 -7.94 -0.87
N THR A 79 24.53 -7.30 -1.94
CA THR A 79 25.22 -7.29 -3.23
C THR A 79 26.53 -6.53 -3.16
N GLU A 80 26.51 -5.32 -2.58
CA GLU A 80 27.72 -4.51 -2.41
C GLU A 80 28.75 -5.21 -1.54
N TYR A 81 28.31 -5.83 -0.42
CA TYR A 81 29.18 -6.62 0.45
C TYR A 81 29.93 -7.74 -0.29
N VAL A 82 29.22 -8.55 -1.09
CA VAL A 82 29.84 -9.66 -1.84
C VAL A 82 30.88 -9.13 -2.84
N ILE A 83 30.53 -8.09 -3.59
CA ILE A 83 31.43 -7.49 -4.58
C ILE A 83 32.66 -6.88 -3.90
N ASP A 84 32.45 -6.07 -2.86
CA ASP A 84 33.54 -5.40 -2.15
C ASP A 84 34.47 -6.38 -1.46
N ARG A 85 33.96 -7.47 -0.89
CA ARG A 85 34.78 -8.51 -0.27
C ARG A 85 35.70 -9.19 -1.29
N ILE A 86 35.22 -9.41 -2.52
CA ILE A 86 36.03 -9.93 -3.63
C ILE A 86 37.12 -8.94 -4.02
N TYR A 87 36.79 -7.66 -4.21
CA TYR A 87 37.78 -6.64 -4.55
C TYR A 87 38.81 -6.39 -3.43
N ALA A 88 38.38 -6.41 -2.17
CA ALA A 88 39.27 -6.27 -1.01
C ALA A 88 40.25 -7.44 -0.91
N ALA A 89 39.82 -8.66 -1.25
CA ALA A 89 40.66 -9.86 -1.19
C ALA A 89 41.85 -9.82 -2.17
N LEU A 90 41.85 -8.97 -3.20
CA LEU A 90 43.04 -8.70 -4.03
C LEU A 90 44.25 -8.21 -3.22
N LYS A 91 44.00 -7.55 -2.08
CA LYS A 91 45.02 -7.02 -1.16
C LYS A 91 45.23 -7.91 0.06
N SER A 92 44.59 -9.08 0.13
CA SER A 92 44.74 -9.98 1.27
C SER A 92 46.20 -10.38 1.48
N PRO A 93 46.70 -10.49 2.72
CA PRO A 93 48.02 -11.07 2.98
C PRO A 93 48.08 -12.57 2.63
N ILE A 94 46.94 -13.26 2.54
CA ILE A 94 46.83 -14.69 2.25
C ILE A 94 46.84 -14.92 0.74
N ALA A 95 47.81 -15.71 0.24
CA ALA A 95 48.01 -15.92 -1.20
C ALA A 95 46.81 -16.58 -1.89
N ALA A 96 46.21 -17.59 -1.26
CA ALA A 96 45.03 -18.28 -1.78
C ALA A 96 43.82 -17.35 -1.94
N GLU A 97 43.62 -16.41 -1.01
CA GLU A 97 42.56 -15.41 -1.12
C GLU A 97 42.81 -14.43 -2.28
N ARG A 98 44.05 -14.00 -2.50
CA ARG A 98 44.40 -13.13 -3.64
C ARG A 98 44.18 -13.82 -4.98
N GLU A 99 44.54 -15.11 -5.08
CA GLU A 99 44.34 -15.91 -6.28
C GLU A 99 42.85 -16.11 -6.58
N ALA A 100 42.07 -16.47 -5.55
CA ALA A 100 40.61 -16.57 -5.65
C ALA A 100 39.97 -15.25 -6.07
N ALA A 101 40.38 -14.12 -5.48
CA ALA A 101 39.90 -12.80 -5.86
C ALA A 101 40.24 -12.45 -7.32
N THR A 102 41.46 -12.77 -7.75
CA THR A 102 41.90 -12.55 -9.15
C THR A 102 41.04 -13.31 -10.14
N ALA A 103 40.62 -14.52 -9.80
CA ALA A 103 39.70 -15.33 -10.61
C ALA A 103 38.26 -14.79 -10.60
N LEU A 104 37.79 -14.26 -9.45
CA LEU A 104 36.41 -13.80 -9.27
C LEU A 104 36.14 -12.38 -9.81
N VAL A 105 37.13 -11.49 -9.81
CA VAL A 105 36.94 -10.09 -10.25
C VAL A 105 36.38 -9.95 -11.67
N PRO A 106 36.87 -10.67 -12.69
CA PRO A 106 36.29 -10.61 -14.03
C PRO A 106 34.82 -11.07 -14.08
N ILE A 107 34.43 -11.99 -13.19
CA ILE A 107 33.08 -12.53 -13.09
C ILE A 107 32.13 -11.50 -12.47
N VAL A 108 32.56 -10.80 -11.42
CA VAL A 108 31.71 -9.81 -10.71
C VAL A 108 31.74 -8.41 -11.34
N SER A 109 32.74 -8.09 -12.15
CA SER A 109 32.87 -6.75 -12.77
C SER A 109 31.64 -6.29 -13.57
N PRO A 110 30.92 -7.13 -14.33
CA PRO A 110 29.69 -6.73 -15.04
C PRO A 110 28.51 -6.38 -14.11
N TYR A 111 28.58 -6.83 -12.85
CA TYR A 111 27.55 -6.67 -11.83
C TYR A 111 27.80 -5.45 -10.92
N LYS A 112 28.86 -4.67 -11.18
CA LYS A 112 29.12 -3.45 -10.41
C LYS A 112 27.97 -2.44 -10.58
N GLY A 113 27.53 -1.86 -9.46
CA GLY A 113 26.48 -0.84 -9.44
C GLY A 113 25.06 -1.38 -9.67
N ILE A 114 24.83 -2.68 -9.41
CA ILE A 114 23.49 -3.30 -9.47
C ILE A 114 22.43 -2.49 -8.73
N ALA A 115 22.74 -1.98 -7.53
CA ALA A 115 21.80 -1.21 -6.70
C ALA A 115 21.21 0.05 -7.39
N SER A 116 21.90 0.58 -8.41
CA SER A 116 21.42 1.72 -9.19
C SER A 116 20.46 1.35 -10.31
N ARG A 117 20.27 0.06 -10.59
CA ARG A 117 19.45 -0.45 -11.70
C ARG A 117 17.96 -0.40 -11.33
N PRO A 118 17.06 -0.36 -12.32
CA PRO A 118 15.64 -0.57 -12.07
C PRO A 118 15.40 -1.89 -11.33
N LYS A 119 14.54 -1.90 -10.31
CA LYS A 119 14.38 -3.03 -9.37
C LYS A 119 14.10 -4.40 -9.99
N GLY A 120 13.40 -4.42 -11.13
CA GLY A 120 13.21 -5.65 -11.91
C GLY A 120 14.50 -6.15 -12.57
N GLN A 121 15.34 -5.25 -13.10
CA GLN A 121 16.65 -5.59 -13.65
C GLN A 121 17.60 -6.02 -12.53
N GLU A 122 17.65 -5.25 -11.43
CA GLU A 122 18.42 -5.59 -10.24
C GLU A 122 18.14 -7.03 -9.77
N SER A 123 16.86 -7.42 -9.68
CA SER A 123 16.47 -8.78 -9.28
C SER A 123 17.02 -9.87 -10.22
N VAL A 124 17.03 -9.60 -11.53
CA VAL A 124 17.55 -10.52 -12.55
C VAL A 124 19.07 -10.58 -12.49
N ASP A 125 19.72 -9.44 -12.32
CA ASP A 125 21.18 -9.31 -12.30
C ASP A 125 21.78 -9.93 -11.04
N ILE A 126 21.15 -9.75 -9.88
CA ILE A 126 21.55 -10.42 -8.62
C ILE A 126 21.45 -11.93 -8.77
N LYS A 127 20.36 -12.42 -9.39
CA LYS A 127 20.22 -13.85 -9.68
C LYS A 127 21.30 -14.34 -10.65
N GLY A 128 21.63 -13.56 -11.69
CA GLY A 128 22.71 -13.86 -12.62
C GLY A 128 24.06 -13.96 -11.91
N MET A 129 24.40 -12.97 -11.08
CA MET A 129 25.62 -12.94 -10.30
C MET A 129 25.75 -14.17 -9.38
N ILE A 130 24.67 -14.53 -8.68
CA ILE A 130 24.64 -15.72 -7.81
C ILE A 130 24.90 -17.00 -8.62
N LEU A 131 24.28 -17.14 -9.79
CA LEU A 131 24.47 -18.30 -10.66
C LEU A 131 25.91 -18.40 -11.18
N ASP A 132 26.50 -17.28 -11.58
CA ASP A 132 27.88 -17.24 -12.05
C ASP A 132 28.88 -17.57 -10.94
N LEU A 133 28.66 -17.04 -9.73
CA LEU A 133 29.49 -17.33 -8.55
C LEU A 133 29.39 -18.80 -8.11
N ARG A 134 28.26 -19.45 -8.37
CA ARG A 134 28.04 -20.88 -8.10
C ARG A 134 28.42 -21.80 -9.25
N ALA A 135 28.86 -21.25 -10.39
CA ALA A 135 29.18 -22.06 -11.55
C ALA A 135 30.28 -23.09 -11.22
N PRO A 136 30.22 -24.31 -11.82
CA PRO A 136 31.30 -25.28 -11.70
C PRO A 136 32.62 -24.67 -12.15
N GLY A 137 33.65 -24.69 -11.30
CA GLY A 137 34.94 -24.05 -11.53
C GLY A 137 35.10 -22.66 -10.90
N VAL A 138 34.01 -22.03 -10.43
CA VAL A 138 34.04 -20.75 -9.71
C VAL A 138 33.82 -20.95 -8.21
N ALA A 139 32.96 -21.89 -7.83
CA ALA A 139 32.54 -22.11 -6.44
C ALA A 139 33.70 -22.31 -5.44
N ALA A 140 34.78 -22.98 -5.83
CA ALA A 140 35.93 -23.18 -4.94
C ALA A 140 36.61 -21.85 -4.54
N HIS A 141 36.63 -20.86 -5.44
CA HIS A 141 37.17 -19.53 -5.14
C HIS A 141 36.24 -18.75 -4.20
N VAL A 142 34.93 -18.90 -4.35
CA VAL A 142 33.92 -18.34 -3.43
C VAL A 142 34.12 -18.89 -2.02
N THR A 143 34.28 -20.22 -1.88
CA THR A 143 34.54 -20.85 -0.59
C THR A 143 35.87 -20.43 0.01
N THR A 144 36.90 -20.24 -0.82
CA THR A 144 38.21 -19.72 -0.37
C THR A 144 38.08 -18.32 0.25
N LEU A 145 37.13 -17.51 -0.22
CA LEU A 145 36.83 -16.18 0.34
C LEU A 145 35.76 -16.19 1.42
N THR A 146 35.26 -17.36 1.84
CA THR A 146 34.21 -17.53 2.86
C THR A 146 32.91 -16.81 2.53
N LEU A 147 32.54 -16.76 1.24
CA LEU A 147 31.40 -15.99 0.75
C LEU A 147 30.10 -16.80 0.59
N ASP A 148 30.13 -18.13 0.78
CA ASP A 148 28.99 -19.01 0.52
C ASP A 148 27.74 -18.58 1.31
N ALA A 149 27.88 -18.34 2.61
CA ALA A 149 26.77 -17.93 3.47
C ALA A 149 26.19 -16.56 3.09
N ALA A 150 27.03 -15.62 2.64
CA ALA A 150 26.57 -14.31 2.19
C ALA A 150 25.79 -14.40 0.88
N ILE A 151 26.24 -15.26 -0.05
CA ILE A 151 25.55 -15.52 -1.32
C ILE A 151 24.21 -16.24 -1.08
N ASP A 152 24.16 -17.21 -0.16
CA ASP A 152 22.93 -17.88 0.22
C ASP A 152 21.91 -16.90 0.85
N ALA A 153 22.36 -16.02 1.75
CA ALA A 153 21.52 -14.99 2.33
C ALA A 153 20.99 -14.01 1.26
N LEU A 154 21.84 -13.57 0.33
CA LEU A 154 21.45 -12.70 -0.77
C LEU A 154 20.42 -13.36 -1.70
N GLU A 155 20.55 -14.66 -1.95
CA GLU A 155 19.56 -15.43 -2.72
C GLU A 155 18.19 -15.44 -2.03
N VAL A 156 18.16 -15.68 -0.72
CA VAL A 156 16.92 -15.66 0.07
C VAL A 156 16.25 -14.28 -0.01
N LEU A 157 17.01 -13.20 0.20
CA LEU A 157 16.51 -11.83 0.10
C LEU A 157 15.95 -11.52 -1.29
N ASN A 158 16.70 -11.87 -2.36
CA ASN A 158 16.26 -11.63 -3.73
C ASN A 158 14.99 -12.41 -4.10
N ASN A 159 14.92 -13.69 -3.72
CA ASN A 159 13.74 -14.50 -3.96
C ASN A 159 12.52 -13.95 -3.23
N ARG A 160 12.68 -13.55 -1.97
CA ARG A 160 11.60 -12.94 -1.18
C ARG A 160 11.11 -11.62 -1.80
N TYR A 161 12.02 -10.78 -2.27
CA TYR A 161 11.66 -9.55 -2.98
C TYR A 161 10.82 -9.84 -4.23
N VAL A 162 11.23 -10.81 -5.05
CA VAL A 162 10.53 -11.21 -6.28
C VAL A 162 9.14 -11.79 -5.98
N GLU A 163 8.99 -12.56 -4.90
CA GLU A 163 7.68 -13.04 -4.44
C GLU A 163 6.76 -11.89 -4.07
N ILE A 164 7.25 -10.95 -3.26
CA ILE A 164 6.47 -9.78 -2.85
C ILE A 164 6.10 -8.90 -4.04
N ASP A 165 7.00 -8.71 -5.00
CA ASP A 165 6.71 -7.93 -6.21
C ASP A 165 5.50 -8.49 -6.98
N LYS A 166 5.40 -9.82 -7.10
CA LYS A 166 4.25 -10.49 -7.71
C LYS A 166 2.97 -10.25 -6.92
N LEU A 167 3.02 -10.30 -5.59
CA LEU A 167 1.85 -10.05 -4.74
C LEU A 167 1.36 -8.61 -4.89
N VAL A 168 2.27 -7.63 -4.93
CA VAL A 168 1.94 -6.21 -5.15
C VAL A 168 1.27 -6.00 -6.52
N VAL A 169 1.71 -6.69 -7.57
CA VAL A 169 1.08 -6.64 -8.89
C VAL A 169 -0.36 -7.14 -8.84
N VAL A 170 -0.66 -8.19 -8.08
CA VAL A 170 -2.03 -8.71 -7.91
C VAL A 170 -2.91 -7.77 -7.09
N GLU A 171 -2.35 -7.07 -6.09
CA GLU A 171 -3.11 -6.12 -5.28
C GLU A 171 -3.50 -4.84 -6.03
N LYS A 172 -2.66 -4.36 -6.97
CA LYS A 172 -2.92 -3.11 -7.72
C LYS A 172 -4.29 -3.10 -8.43
N PRO A 173 -4.68 -4.11 -9.22
CA PRO A 173 -6.01 -4.21 -9.80
C PRO A 173 -7.14 -4.17 -8.76
N ALA A 174 -7.01 -4.90 -7.65
CA ALA A 174 -8.03 -4.95 -6.60
C ALA A 174 -8.19 -3.61 -5.87
N TYR A 175 -7.08 -2.87 -5.68
CA TYR A 175 -7.11 -1.51 -5.15
C TYR A 175 -7.80 -0.53 -6.11
N ALA A 176 -7.44 -0.59 -7.41
CA ALA A 176 -8.06 0.25 -8.44
C ALA A 176 -9.58 0.01 -8.51
N GLU A 177 -10.01 -1.25 -8.52
CA GLU A 177 -11.42 -1.63 -8.45
C GLU A 177 -12.11 -1.00 -7.23
N THR A 178 -11.50 -1.10 -6.05
CA THR A 178 -12.06 -0.52 -4.81
C THR A 178 -12.21 1.00 -4.93
N GLN A 179 -11.24 1.71 -5.49
CA GLN A 179 -11.31 3.17 -5.69
C GLN A 179 -12.42 3.56 -6.67
N GLU A 180 -12.60 2.80 -7.76
CA GLU A 180 -13.70 3.01 -8.70
C GLU A 180 -15.06 2.82 -8.03
N LYS A 181 -15.23 1.78 -7.20
CA LYS A 181 -16.48 1.56 -6.43
C LYS A 181 -16.74 2.69 -5.43
N ARG A 182 -15.70 3.17 -4.74
CA ARG A 182 -15.80 4.33 -3.83
C ARG A 182 -16.25 5.59 -4.55
N LYS A 183 -15.67 5.88 -5.70
CA LYS A 183 -16.08 7.02 -6.51
C LYS A 183 -17.56 6.93 -6.92
N ALA A 184 -18.00 5.75 -7.35
CA ALA A 184 -19.37 5.54 -7.78
C ALA A 184 -20.39 5.79 -6.65
N ILE A 185 -20.13 5.31 -5.43
CA ILE A 185 -21.02 5.56 -4.28
C ILE A 185 -20.93 7.03 -3.80
N ASP A 186 -19.76 7.67 -3.89
CA ASP A 186 -19.60 9.11 -3.62
C ASP A 186 -20.42 9.97 -4.62
N ASP A 187 -20.46 9.58 -5.90
CA ASP A 187 -21.26 10.22 -6.94
C ASP A 187 -22.77 10.10 -6.64
N LEU A 188 -23.22 8.93 -6.19
CA LEU A 188 -24.61 8.70 -5.77
C LEU A 188 -24.96 9.54 -4.53
N TYR A 189 -24.08 9.58 -3.53
CA TYR A 189 -24.26 10.40 -2.35
C TYR A 189 -24.39 11.89 -2.69
N ARG A 190 -23.54 12.42 -3.60
CA ARG A 190 -23.65 13.81 -4.08
C ARG A 190 -25.00 14.09 -4.73
N GLN A 191 -25.50 13.18 -5.57
CA GLN A 191 -26.83 13.31 -6.16
C GLN A 191 -27.95 13.29 -5.10
N ILE A 192 -27.86 12.43 -4.09
CA ILE A 192 -28.83 12.40 -2.97
C ILE A 192 -28.81 13.73 -2.22
N ALA A 193 -27.63 14.27 -1.93
CA ALA A 193 -27.48 15.55 -1.24
C ALA A 193 -28.05 16.72 -2.05
N ASP A 194 -27.80 16.76 -3.36
CA ASP A 194 -28.32 17.78 -4.26
C ASP A 194 -29.85 17.70 -4.37
N ARG A 195 -30.42 16.48 -4.48
CA ARG A 195 -31.88 16.28 -4.52
C ARG A 195 -32.54 16.67 -3.20
N ALA A 196 -31.98 16.28 -2.06
CA ALA A 196 -32.49 16.69 -0.75
C ALA A 196 -32.47 18.22 -0.58
N TYR A 197 -31.40 18.88 -1.02
CA TYR A 197 -31.32 20.34 -1.01
C TYR A 197 -32.35 21.00 -1.94
N ALA A 198 -32.52 20.47 -3.16
CA ALA A 198 -33.52 20.96 -4.09
C ALA A 198 -34.95 20.77 -3.54
N THR A 199 -35.27 19.60 -2.96
CA THR A 199 -36.56 19.34 -2.32
C THR A 199 -36.80 20.27 -1.14
N ALA A 200 -35.79 20.52 -0.31
CA ALA A 200 -35.91 21.49 0.77
C ALA A 200 -36.31 22.87 0.23
N LEU A 201 -35.71 23.32 -0.88
CA LEU A 201 -35.99 24.63 -1.48
C LEU A 201 -37.36 24.72 -2.16
N LEU A 202 -37.72 23.69 -2.94
CA LEU A 202 -38.90 23.71 -3.81
C LEU A 202 -40.16 23.21 -3.11
N THR A 203 -40.03 22.27 -2.18
CA THR A 203 -41.14 21.67 -1.44
C THR A 203 -40.74 21.43 0.02
N PRO A 204 -40.56 22.52 0.80
CA PRO A 204 -40.07 22.42 2.17
C PRO A 204 -40.98 21.55 3.02
N ASN A 205 -40.37 20.63 3.79
CA ASN A 205 -41.06 19.81 4.77
C ASN A 205 -40.11 19.42 5.92
N ASP A 206 -40.68 18.97 7.04
CA ASP A 206 -39.90 18.66 8.23
C ASP A 206 -38.96 17.46 8.03
N LYS A 207 -39.32 16.51 7.15
CA LYS A 207 -38.55 15.28 6.89
C LYS A 207 -37.26 15.57 6.15
N VAL A 208 -37.29 16.40 5.10
CA VAL A 208 -36.06 16.79 4.39
C VAL A 208 -35.16 17.67 5.26
N ALA A 209 -35.74 18.54 6.09
CA ALA A 209 -34.98 19.34 7.04
C ALA A 209 -34.31 18.45 8.12
N GLU A 210 -35.00 17.42 8.61
CA GLU A 210 -34.45 16.43 9.54
C GLU A 210 -33.34 15.60 8.90
N PHE A 211 -33.53 15.14 7.66
CA PHE A 211 -32.51 14.43 6.90
C PHE A 211 -31.21 15.25 6.77
N ILE A 212 -31.31 16.51 6.33
CA ILE A 212 -30.14 17.39 6.17
C ILE A 212 -29.41 17.57 7.51
N ARG A 213 -30.14 17.83 8.61
CA ARG A 213 -29.55 17.96 9.95
C ARG A 213 -28.84 16.68 10.39
N ASN A 214 -29.44 15.51 10.15
CA ASN A 214 -28.85 14.22 10.54
C ASN A 214 -27.58 13.92 9.76
N VAL A 215 -27.55 14.22 8.45
CA VAL A 215 -26.33 14.09 7.64
C VAL A 215 -25.24 15.06 8.11
N ASN A 216 -25.57 16.32 8.43
CA ASN A 216 -24.60 17.28 8.99
C ASN A 216 -24.04 16.83 10.34
N ASN A 217 -24.89 16.27 11.21
CA ASN A 217 -24.44 15.66 12.47
C ASN A 217 -23.47 14.49 12.23
N LEU A 218 -23.78 13.62 11.28
CA LEU A 218 -22.93 12.49 10.90
C LEU A 218 -21.58 12.98 10.34
N ILE A 219 -21.56 14.01 9.50
CA ILE A 219 -20.33 14.61 8.97
C ILE A 219 -19.44 15.10 10.10
N ARG A 220 -20.01 15.82 11.08
CA ARG A 220 -19.26 16.31 12.26
C ARG A 220 -18.69 15.15 13.08
N GLN A 221 -19.49 14.13 13.37
CA GLN A 221 -19.07 12.96 14.12
C GLN A 221 -17.95 12.20 13.39
N THR A 222 -18.12 11.97 12.09
CA THR A 222 -17.15 11.25 11.26
C THR A 222 -15.83 12.00 11.14
N SER A 223 -15.88 13.33 10.99
CA SER A 223 -14.69 14.18 10.96
C SER A 223 -13.93 14.17 12.28
N ALA A 224 -14.64 14.20 13.42
CA ALA A 224 -14.04 14.11 14.74
C ALA A 224 -13.33 12.75 14.96
N ALA A 225 -14.01 11.65 14.61
CA ALA A 225 -13.45 10.30 14.70
C ALA A 225 -12.19 10.13 13.84
N TYR A 226 -12.23 10.62 12.59
CA TYR A 226 -11.08 10.62 11.69
C TYR A 226 -9.89 11.38 12.29
N ASN A 227 -10.10 12.60 12.80
CA ASN A 227 -9.05 13.42 13.39
C ASN A 227 -8.43 12.73 14.62
N GLN A 228 -9.24 12.10 15.46
CA GLN A 228 -8.77 11.33 16.62
C GLN A 228 -7.90 10.15 16.18
N ARG A 229 -8.32 9.38 15.16
CA ARG A 229 -7.52 8.27 14.62
C ARG A 229 -6.17 8.75 14.08
N VAL A 230 -6.15 9.82 13.30
CA VAL A 230 -4.91 10.37 12.74
C VAL A 230 -3.97 10.86 13.85
N ALA A 231 -4.50 11.49 14.90
CA ALA A 231 -3.71 11.91 16.05
C ALA A 231 -3.07 10.70 16.76
N GLN A 232 -3.84 9.63 17.00
CA GLN A 232 -3.33 8.41 17.63
C GLN A 232 -2.22 7.75 16.80
N LEU A 233 -2.40 7.62 15.49
CA LEU A 233 -1.40 7.05 14.59
C LEU A 233 -0.07 7.82 14.61
N LYS A 234 -0.12 9.16 14.76
CA LYS A 234 1.08 10.00 14.90
C LYS A 234 1.78 9.75 16.24
N VAL A 235 1.03 9.58 17.33
CA VAL A 235 1.58 9.26 18.65
C VAL A 235 2.25 7.88 18.63
N ASP A 236 1.60 6.87 18.05
CA ASP A 236 2.13 5.52 17.99
C ASP A 236 3.41 5.43 17.15
N ARG A 237 3.48 6.17 16.04
CA ARG A 237 4.70 6.26 15.23
C ARG A 237 5.86 6.86 16.01
N LYS A 238 5.63 7.96 16.73
CA LYS A 238 6.66 8.60 17.57
C LYS A 238 7.17 7.67 18.67
N LYS A 239 6.29 6.89 19.31
CA LYS A 239 6.71 5.90 20.33
C LYS A 239 7.61 4.83 19.75
N LYS A 240 7.28 4.30 18.56
CA LYS A 240 8.12 3.30 17.87
C LYS A 240 9.51 3.85 17.50
N GLU A 241 9.59 5.13 17.15
CA GLU A 241 10.87 5.81 16.84
C GLU A 241 11.72 6.08 18.09
N THR A 242 11.09 6.26 19.26
CA THR A 242 11.81 6.47 20.53
C THR A 242 12.21 5.18 21.24
N ASP A 243 11.40 4.12 21.12
CA ASP A 243 11.64 2.83 21.80
C ASP A 243 12.54 1.88 20.97
N GLY A 244 12.79 2.22 19.69
CA GLY A 244 13.72 1.51 18.80
C GLY A 244 15.15 2.08 18.79
N LYS A 245 15.50 2.92 19.77
CA LYS A 245 16.85 3.47 19.97
C LYS A 245 17.49 2.94 21.25
#